data_AF-A0A944D1D8-F1
#
_entry.id   AF-A0A944D1D8-F1
#
_cell.length_a   1.000
_cell.length_b   1.000
_cell.length_c   1.000
_cell.angle_alpha   90.00
_cell.angle_beta   90.00
_cell.angle_gamma   90.00
#
_symmetry.space_group_name_H-M   'P 1'
#
loop_
_entity.id
_entity.type
_entity.pdbx_description
1 polymer ?
#
loop_
_entity_poly.entity_id
_entity_poly.type
_entity_poly.pdbx_seq_one_letter_code
_entity_poly.pdbx_strand_id
1 'polypeptide(L)'
;MTENNNRFKIVNKKVGYSPTKVIEPSFYLNGDGSNFRETLKPTHRLYIEDKAREMIFEHIGWSKKTKSNIVEQGGLLLGHVYYDEKQDLTYGVTKVAIPAETGRGSATYLELDHATWAQMLAKKGEINESIEDESEKLQTIGWYHTHPNSLDVFMSGTDVATQSTHFKEDWHFAIVLNPHRLIWRAFWGERAIPCKGYFISGLQSSKINHIQQQTLQEQEVPNRSQEIDVEEEQESILEQSTSENDVEKKKK
;
A
#
# COMPACT_ATOMS: atom_id res chain seq x y z
N MET A 1 0.49 -36.18 -39.88
CA MET A 1 0.68 -36.01 -38.43
C MET A 1 1.31 -34.64 -38.23
N THR A 2 0.51 -33.64 -37.88
CA THR A 2 0.97 -32.26 -37.61
C THR A 2 1.01 -32.08 -36.10
N GLU A 3 2.20 -32.06 -35.53
CA GLU A 3 2.40 -31.77 -34.11
C GLU A 3 2.11 -30.29 -33.85
N ASN A 4 1.05 -30.07 -33.08
CA ASN A 4 0.61 -28.77 -32.63
C ASN A 4 1.45 -28.37 -31.41
N ASN A 5 2.55 -27.66 -31.62
CA ASN A 5 3.46 -27.25 -30.56
C ASN A 5 2.93 -25.99 -29.86
N ASN A 6 1.95 -26.19 -28.97
CA ASN A 6 1.35 -25.12 -28.19
C ASN A 6 2.33 -24.65 -27.09
N ARG A 7 3.21 -23.71 -27.43
CA ARG A 7 4.06 -23.01 -26.46
C ARG A 7 3.18 -22.14 -25.56
N PHE A 8 2.87 -22.64 -24.37
CA PHE A 8 2.35 -21.83 -23.28
C PHE A 8 3.37 -20.72 -22.95
N LYS A 9 3.07 -19.48 -23.35
CA LYS A 9 3.77 -18.31 -22.83
C LYS A 9 3.25 -18.08 -21.41
N ILE A 10 4.03 -18.47 -20.41
CA ILE A 10 3.82 -18.01 -19.04
C ILE A 10 4.13 -16.52 -19.05
N VAL A 11 3.10 -15.70 -19.23
CA VAL A 11 3.19 -14.25 -19.00
C VAL A 11 3.21 -14.07 -17.50
N ASN A 12 4.39 -14.10 -16.91
CA ASN A 12 4.59 -13.78 -15.50
C ASN A 12 4.46 -12.25 -15.35
N LYS A 13 3.24 -11.73 -15.54
CA LYS A 13 2.91 -10.33 -15.26
C LYS A 13 2.85 -10.20 -13.75
N LYS A 14 4.02 -10.06 -13.12
CA LYS A 14 4.12 -9.61 -11.73
C LYS A 14 3.43 -8.25 -11.71
N VAL A 15 2.19 -8.20 -11.25
CA VAL A 15 1.45 -6.95 -11.13
C VAL A 15 2.27 -6.11 -10.15
N GLY A 16 2.93 -5.07 -10.67
CA GLY A 16 3.69 -4.15 -9.83
C GLY A 16 2.75 -3.53 -8.81
N TYR A 17 3.20 -3.37 -7.57
CA TYR A 17 2.42 -2.65 -6.57
C TYR A 17 2.15 -1.23 -7.07
N SER A 18 0.92 -0.75 -6.87
CA SER A 18 0.52 0.62 -7.12
C SER A 18 -0.22 1.14 -5.90
N PRO A 19 -0.01 2.41 -5.49
CA PRO A 19 -0.72 2.99 -4.37
C PRO A 19 -2.24 2.86 -4.50
N THR A 20 -2.89 2.50 -3.40
CA THR A 20 -4.35 2.36 -3.36
C THR A 20 -5.00 3.74 -3.33
N LYS A 21 -6.03 3.97 -4.14
CA LYS A 21 -6.73 5.27 -4.15
C LYS A 21 -7.57 5.44 -2.89
N VAL A 22 -7.15 6.34 -2.00
CA VAL A 22 -7.82 6.62 -0.71
C VAL A 22 -7.61 8.09 -0.37
N ILE A 23 -8.67 8.75 0.08
CA ILE A 23 -8.59 10.13 0.59
C ILE A 23 -7.79 10.12 1.89
N GLU A 24 -6.84 11.05 2.02
CA GLU A 24 -6.03 11.15 3.22
C GLU A 24 -6.91 11.40 4.46
N PRO A 25 -6.85 10.53 5.47
CA PRO A 25 -7.62 10.73 6.69
C PRO A 25 -6.92 11.71 7.63
N SER A 26 -7.65 12.16 8.65
CA SER A 26 -7.07 12.93 9.74
C SER A 26 -6.42 11.99 10.76
N PHE A 27 -5.17 12.27 11.16
CA PHE A 27 -4.42 11.49 12.15
C PHE A 27 -4.18 12.28 13.44
N TYR A 28 -4.10 11.59 14.58
CA TYR A 28 -3.55 12.17 15.80
C TYR A 28 -2.02 12.20 15.68
N LEU A 29 -1.45 13.41 15.60
CA LEU A 29 -0.01 13.60 15.41
C LEU A 29 0.71 13.59 16.77
N ASN A 30 1.79 12.82 16.86
CA ASN A 30 2.63 12.72 18.04
C ASN A 30 3.84 13.66 17.91
N GLY A 31 3.73 14.85 18.49
CA GLY A 31 4.81 15.85 18.53
C GLY A 31 4.98 16.64 17.23
N ASP A 32 6.11 17.33 17.13
CA ASP A 32 6.47 18.07 15.92
C ASP A 32 6.84 17.08 14.80
N GLY A 33 6.36 17.34 13.59
CA GLY A 33 6.66 16.53 12.41
C GLY A 33 8.15 16.50 12.07
N SER A 34 8.50 15.80 11.00
CA SER A 34 9.87 15.75 10.50
C SER A 34 10.44 17.17 10.32
N ASN A 35 11.76 17.33 10.50
CA ASN A 35 12.42 18.64 10.39
C ASN A 35 12.45 19.11 8.93
N PHE A 36 11.32 19.59 8.44
CA PHE A 36 11.09 19.97 7.06
C PHE A 36 10.93 21.49 6.96
N ARG A 37 11.72 22.13 6.10
CA ARG A 37 11.52 23.53 5.74
C ARG A 37 10.79 23.56 4.41
N GLU A 38 9.51 23.90 4.46
CA GLU A 38 8.64 23.92 3.29
C GLU A 38 8.74 25.25 2.53
N THR A 39 8.75 25.18 1.20
CA THR A 39 8.51 26.33 0.32
C THR A 39 7.31 26.13 -0.62
N LEU A 40 6.74 24.92 -0.73
CA LEU A 40 5.66 24.55 -1.65
C LEU A 40 4.72 23.49 -1.05
N LYS A 41 3.49 23.37 -1.57
CA LYS A 41 2.52 22.33 -1.15
C LYS A 41 3.16 20.93 -1.27
N PRO A 42 3.13 20.09 -0.23
CA PRO A 42 3.79 18.79 -0.27
C PRO A 42 2.93 17.80 -1.06
N THR A 43 3.52 17.17 -2.07
CA THR A 43 2.89 16.11 -2.89
C THR A 43 3.04 14.73 -2.28
N HIS A 44 3.89 14.60 -1.25
CA HIS A 44 4.17 13.34 -0.56
C HIS A 44 4.17 13.52 0.95
N ARG A 45 3.64 12.53 1.67
CA ARG A 45 3.67 12.48 3.15
C ARG A 45 3.96 11.08 3.65
N LEU A 46 4.64 10.99 4.79
CA LEU A 46 4.90 9.73 5.46
C LEU A 46 4.31 9.76 6.87
N TYR A 47 3.52 8.76 7.20
CA TYR A 47 2.97 8.54 8.53
C TYR A 47 3.61 7.28 9.13
N ILE A 48 3.98 7.35 10.39
CA ILE A 48 4.65 6.26 11.12
C ILE A 48 3.82 5.96 12.36
N GLU A 49 3.21 4.78 12.40
CA GLU A 49 2.43 4.33 13.55
C GLU A 49 3.31 4.09 14.78
N ASP A 50 2.69 4.16 15.96
CA ASP A 50 3.39 4.00 17.24
C ASP A 50 4.20 2.71 17.33
N LYS A 51 3.67 1.59 16.81
CA LYS A 51 4.40 0.31 16.77
C LYS A 51 5.70 0.42 15.95
N ALA A 52 5.64 0.98 14.74
CA ALA A 52 6.82 1.20 13.92
C ALA A 52 7.82 2.16 14.59
N ARG A 53 7.33 3.25 15.18
CA ARG A 53 8.15 4.21 15.93
C ARG A 53 8.90 3.53 17.07
N GLU A 54 8.21 2.73 17.88
CA GLU A 54 8.79 2.01 19.01
C GLU A 54 9.90 1.06 18.55
N MET A 55 9.64 0.27 17.51
CA MET A 55 10.64 -0.64 16.92
C MET A 55 11.88 0.10 16.42
N ILE A 56 11.71 1.22 15.72
CA ILE A 56 12.82 2.05 15.24
C ILE A 56 13.58 2.63 16.44
N PHE A 57 12.88 3.25 17.39
CA PHE A 57 13.50 3.95 18.53
C PHE A 57 14.24 3.01 19.46
N GLU A 58 13.71 1.81 19.69
CA GLU A 58 14.39 0.76 20.43
C GLU A 58 15.67 0.33 19.70
N HIS A 59 15.59 0.04 18.41
CA HIS A 59 16.73 -0.40 17.61
C HIS A 59 17.88 0.63 17.58
N ILE A 60 17.57 1.90 17.35
CA ILE A 60 18.59 2.96 17.21
C ILE A 60 19.01 3.57 18.55
N GLY A 61 18.40 3.13 19.65
CA GLY A 61 18.61 3.70 20.98
C GLY A 61 18.29 5.20 21.02
N TRP A 62 17.11 5.59 20.55
CA TRP A 62 16.68 6.99 20.51
C TRP A 62 16.84 7.67 21.88
N SER A 63 17.39 8.88 21.89
CA SER A 63 17.70 9.65 23.10
C SER A 63 18.76 9.03 24.03
N LYS A 64 19.46 7.97 23.60
CA LYS A 64 20.56 7.36 24.36
C LYS A 64 21.82 7.39 23.51
N LYS A 65 22.98 7.42 24.16
CA LYS A 65 24.27 7.21 23.51
C LYS A 65 24.91 5.96 24.08
N THR A 66 25.14 4.96 23.23
CA THR A 66 25.71 3.66 23.57
C THR A 66 26.90 3.36 22.67
N LYS A 67 27.61 2.26 22.93
CA LYS A 67 28.69 1.83 22.03
C LYS A 67 28.17 1.30 20.68
N SER A 68 26.90 0.88 20.61
CA SER A 68 26.32 0.29 19.41
C SER A 68 25.65 1.30 18.48
N ASN A 69 25.18 2.45 18.99
CA ASN A 69 24.45 3.45 18.19
C ASN A 69 25.27 4.71 17.85
N ILE A 70 26.60 4.63 18.00
CA ILE A 70 27.53 5.66 17.50
C ILE A 70 27.96 5.41 16.05
N VAL A 71 27.55 4.28 15.48
CA VAL A 71 27.69 3.93 14.07
C VAL A 71 26.31 3.97 13.40
N GLU A 72 26.30 4.09 12.07
CA GLU A 72 25.07 4.06 11.28
C GLU A 72 24.35 2.70 11.43
N GLN A 73 23.05 2.77 11.60
CA GLN A 73 22.12 1.64 11.71
C GLN A 73 20.96 1.89 10.76
N GLY A 74 20.26 0.85 10.31
CA GLY A 74 19.08 1.02 9.48
C GLY A 74 18.16 -0.17 9.43
N GLY A 75 17.17 -0.12 8.54
CA GLY A 75 16.20 -1.18 8.36
C GLY A 75 15.09 -0.83 7.38
N LEU A 76 14.14 -1.74 7.23
CA LEU A 76 12.99 -1.58 6.32
C LEU A 76 11.78 -0.96 7.04
N LEU A 77 11.00 -0.21 6.26
CA LEU A 77 9.68 0.28 6.65
C LEU A 77 8.62 -0.58 5.94
N LEU A 78 7.72 -1.17 6.72
CA LEU A 78 6.61 -1.96 6.18
C LEU A 78 5.27 -1.29 6.43
N GLY A 79 4.41 -1.31 5.42
CA GLY A 79 3.10 -0.67 5.50
C GLY A 79 2.35 -0.66 4.18
N HIS A 80 1.58 0.41 3.97
CA HIS A 80 0.79 0.63 2.76
C HIS A 80 1.04 2.03 2.20
N VAL A 81 0.86 2.20 0.90
CA VAL A 81 0.88 3.51 0.25
C VAL A 81 -0.46 3.78 -0.41
N TYR A 82 -0.89 5.02 -0.31
CA TYR A 82 -2.16 5.49 -0.80
C TYR A 82 -1.98 6.72 -1.67
N TYR A 83 -2.97 6.97 -2.53
CA TYR A 83 -3.03 8.16 -3.36
C TYR A 83 -4.37 8.88 -3.17
N ASP A 84 -4.32 10.12 -2.70
CA ASP A 84 -5.47 11.02 -2.57
C ASP A 84 -5.60 11.87 -3.83
N GLU A 85 -6.52 11.47 -4.72
CA GLU A 85 -6.80 12.15 -5.99
C GLU A 85 -7.29 13.59 -5.78
N LYS A 86 -7.95 13.91 -4.66
CA LYS A 86 -8.47 15.26 -4.42
C LYS A 86 -7.36 16.23 -4.08
N GLN A 87 -6.32 15.75 -3.42
CA GLN A 87 -5.19 16.56 -2.99
C GLN A 87 -3.98 16.46 -3.92
N ASP A 88 -3.98 15.51 -4.86
CA ASP A 88 -2.81 15.11 -5.65
C ASP A 88 -1.64 14.77 -4.71
N LEU A 89 -1.90 13.81 -3.81
CA LEU A 89 -1.03 13.48 -2.68
C LEU A 89 -0.83 11.97 -2.58
N THR A 90 0.42 11.54 -2.65
CA THR A 90 0.82 10.18 -2.28
C THR A 90 1.20 10.14 -0.81
N TYR A 91 0.65 9.22 -0.02
CA TYR A 91 1.02 9.08 1.37
C TYR A 91 1.28 7.64 1.79
N GLY A 92 2.39 7.42 2.49
CA GLY A 92 2.73 6.13 3.08
C GLY A 92 2.28 6.06 4.53
N VAL A 93 1.80 4.91 4.97
CA VAL A 93 1.53 4.60 6.38
C VAL A 93 2.39 3.40 6.78
N THR A 94 3.42 3.66 7.57
CA THR A 94 4.31 2.63 8.12
C THR A 94 3.66 2.02 9.36
N LYS A 95 3.35 0.72 9.30
CA LYS A 95 2.74 -0.02 10.41
C LYS A 95 3.79 -0.71 11.29
N VAL A 96 4.86 -1.23 10.69
CA VAL A 96 5.98 -1.88 11.40
C VAL A 96 7.32 -1.57 10.74
N ALA A 97 8.41 -1.76 11.47
CA ALA A 97 9.76 -1.63 10.94
C ALA A 97 10.53 -2.93 11.14
N ILE A 98 11.48 -3.23 10.25
CA ILE A 98 12.38 -4.38 10.40
C ILE A 98 13.82 -3.87 10.53
N PRO A 99 14.42 -3.93 11.73
CA PRO A 99 15.84 -3.65 11.94
C PRO A 99 16.75 -4.56 11.12
N ALA A 100 17.84 -4.00 10.59
CA ALA A 100 18.95 -4.78 10.05
C ALA A 100 19.85 -5.27 11.20
N GLU A 101 19.81 -6.56 11.50
CA GLU A 101 20.59 -7.17 12.59
C GLU A 101 21.98 -7.61 12.08
N THR A 102 23.00 -6.74 12.24
CA THR A 102 24.45 -6.96 11.95
C THR A 102 24.84 -7.14 10.45
N GLY A 103 25.97 -6.64 9.94
CA GLY A 103 27.26 -6.49 10.62
C GLY A 103 28.18 -5.39 10.10
N ARG A 104 29.05 -4.92 11.01
CA ARG A 104 30.14 -3.95 10.82
C ARG A 104 29.78 -2.70 10.01
N GLY A 105 29.06 -1.77 10.66
CA GLY A 105 29.07 -0.37 10.23
C GLY A 105 30.49 0.16 10.25
N SER A 106 31.08 0.37 9.06
CA SER A 106 32.13 1.38 8.93
C SER A 106 31.47 2.75 9.07
N ALA A 107 32.18 3.74 9.60
CA ALA A 107 31.64 5.05 10.00
C ALA A 107 31.02 5.91 8.87
N THR A 108 30.80 5.34 7.68
CA THR A 108 30.48 6.07 6.45
C THR A 108 29.43 5.42 5.55
N TYR A 109 29.03 4.16 5.74
CA TYR A 109 28.02 3.55 4.87
C TYR A 109 27.36 2.29 5.45
N LEU A 110 26.02 2.26 5.45
CA LEU A 110 25.23 1.05 5.61
C LEU A 110 25.25 0.23 4.31
N GLU A 111 26.30 -0.58 4.09
CA GLU A 111 26.19 -1.69 3.14
C GLU A 111 25.31 -2.78 3.76
N LEU A 112 24.01 -2.72 3.46
CA LEU A 112 23.14 -3.87 3.65
C LEU A 112 23.64 -4.98 2.73
N ASP A 113 24.47 -5.88 3.27
CA ASP A 113 24.94 -7.03 2.51
C ASP A 113 23.76 -7.96 2.14
N HIS A 114 23.99 -8.88 1.20
CA HIS A 114 22.94 -9.78 0.71
C HIS A 114 22.33 -10.64 1.83
N ALA A 115 23.11 -10.97 2.86
CA ALA A 115 22.64 -11.78 3.99
C ALA A 115 21.69 -10.98 4.88
N THR A 116 22.03 -9.73 5.17
CA THR A 116 21.18 -8.78 5.93
C THR A 116 19.87 -8.54 5.20
N TRP A 117 19.91 -8.33 3.89
CA TRP A 117 18.70 -8.23 3.07
C TRP A 117 17.83 -9.48 3.14
N ALA A 118 18.42 -10.67 2.99
CA ALA A 118 17.69 -11.93 3.05
C ALA A 118 17.00 -12.11 4.41
N GLN A 119 17.68 -11.77 5.50
CA GLN A 119 17.09 -11.84 6.85
C GLN A 119 15.90 -10.88 7.01
N MET A 120 16.03 -9.63 6.55
CA MET A 120 14.92 -8.68 6.63
C MET A 120 13.72 -9.11 5.76
N LEU A 121 13.97 -9.70 4.60
CA LEU A 121 12.92 -10.25 3.73
C LEU A 121 12.26 -11.50 4.32
N ALA A 122 13.01 -12.37 4.99
CA ALA A 122 12.46 -13.51 5.71
C ALA A 122 11.55 -13.05 6.86
N LYS A 123 12.02 -12.07 7.67
CA LYS A 123 11.24 -11.48 8.77
C LYS A 123 9.97 -10.78 8.28
N LYS A 124 10.00 -10.17 7.09
CA LYS A 124 8.79 -9.68 6.41
C LYS A 124 7.83 -10.82 6.07
N GLY A 125 8.34 -11.94 5.56
CA GLY A 125 7.56 -13.15 5.29
C GLY A 125 6.83 -13.62 6.54
N GLU A 126 7.55 -13.80 7.64
CA GLU A 126 7.00 -14.20 8.94
C GLU A 126 5.91 -13.24 9.44
N ILE A 127 6.13 -11.92 9.33
CA ILE A 127 5.11 -10.92 9.69
C ILE A 127 3.85 -11.10 8.85
N ASN A 128 4.00 -11.28 7.53
CA ASN A 128 2.86 -11.43 6.64
C ASN A 128 2.15 -12.79 6.76
N GLU A 129 2.85 -13.84 7.21
CA GLU A 129 2.22 -15.14 7.52
C GLU A 129 1.27 -15.05 8.72
N SER A 130 1.51 -14.11 9.64
CA SER A 130 0.60 -13.84 10.76
C SER A 130 -0.63 -13.00 10.40
N ILE A 131 -0.73 -12.53 9.15
CA ILE A 131 -1.83 -11.70 8.65
C ILE A 131 -2.72 -12.56 7.76
N GLU A 132 -3.94 -12.85 8.23
CA GLU A 132 -4.90 -13.69 7.52
C GLU A 132 -5.46 -13.02 6.25
N ASP A 133 -5.77 -11.72 6.34
CA ASP A 133 -6.30 -10.96 5.21
C ASP A 133 -5.15 -10.53 4.28
N GLU A 134 -5.14 -11.06 3.06
CA GLU A 134 -4.17 -10.70 2.02
C GLU A 134 -4.11 -9.20 1.74
N SER A 135 -5.22 -8.47 1.91
CA SER A 135 -5.28 -7.02 1.69
C SER A 135 -4.59 -6.21 2.79
N GLU A 136 -4.38 -6.82 3.97
CA GLU A 136 -3.65 -6.21 5.10
C GLU A 136 -2.17 -6.60 5.14
N LYS A 137 -1.72 -7.46 4.21
CA LYS A 137 -0.30 -7.84 4.14
C LYS A 137 0.56 -6.64 3.82
N LEU A 138 1.64 -6.53 4.58
CA LEU A 138 2.51 -5.37 4.54
C LEU A 138 3.54 -5.53 3.43
N GLN A 139 3.73 -4.45 2.69
CA GLN A 139 4.79 -4.35 1.71
C GLN A 139 5.95 -3.51 2.25
N THR A 140 7.08 -3.56 1.57
CA THR A 140 8.19 -2.65 1.83
C THR A 140 7.87 -1.32 1.16
N ILE A 141 7.62 -0.27 1.96
CA ILE A 141 7.31 1.07 1.45
C ILE A 141 8.51 2.02 1.55
N GLY A 142 9.62 1.56 2.13
CA GLY A 142 10.80 2.37 2.30
C GLY A 142 11.81 1.76 3.26
N TRP A 143 12.71 2.63 3.72
CA TRP A 143 13.77 2.29 4.65
C TRP A 143 14.08 3.45 5.59
N TYR A 144 14.84 3.16 6.64
CA TYR A 144 15.39 4.17 7.52
C TYR A 144 16.85 3.90 7.81
N HIS A 145 17.59 4.95 8.13
CA HIS A 145 18.94 4.86 8.66
C HIS A 145 19.29 6.00 9.61
N THR A 146 20.41 5.85 10.32
CA THR A 146 20.87 6.83 11.31
C THR A 146 22.09 7.60 10.87
N HIS A 147 22.07 8.90 11.11
CA HIS A 147 23.25 9.78 11.11
C HIS A 147 23.60 10.07 12.57
N PRO A 148 24.44 9.24 13.23
CA PRO A 148 24.69 9.38 14.66
C PRO A 148 25.59 10.57 15.00
N ASN A 149 25.76 10.80 16.30
CA ASN A 149 26.64 11.82 16.88
C ASN A 149 26.19 13.25 16.51
N SER A 150 27.11 14.07 15.99
CA SER A 150 26.86 15.47 15.64
C SER A 150 26.34 15.66 14.21
N LEU A 151 26.15 14.59 13.45
CA LEU A 151 25.70 14.66 12.06
C LEU A 151 24.29 15.25 11.94
N ASP A 152 24.00 15.88 10.82
CA ASP A 152 22.65 16.35 10.50
C ASP A 152 21.87 15.30 9.71
N VAL A 153 20.56 15.47 9.62
CA VAL A 153 19.66 14.54 8.93
C VAL A 153 19.43 15.00 7.49
N PHE A 154 20.17 14.41 6.56
CA PHE A 154 20.10 14.68 5.12
C PHE A 154 20.44 13.40 4.36
N MET A 155 20.11 13.33 3.08
CA MET A 155 20.52 12.21 2.21
C MET A 155 21.90 12.49 1.64
N SER A 156 22.90 11.69 2.01
CA SER A 156 24.23 11.71 1.40
C SER A 156 24.19 11.25 -0.07
N GLY A 157 25.27 11.47 -0.83
CA GLY A 157 25.35 10.94 -2.19
C GLY A 157 25.22 9.41 -2.24
N THR A 158 25.73 8.73 -1.21
CA THR A 158 25.59 7.28 -1.07
C THR A 158 24.14 6.89 -0.74
N ASP A 159 23.47 7.63 0.13
CA ASP A 159 22.07 7.36 0.50
C ASP A 159 21.14 7.51 -0.72
N VAL A 160 21.39 8.52 -1.57
CA VAL A 160 20.67 8.71 -2.83
C VAL A 160 20.94 7.55 -3.80
N ALA A 161 22.16 7.04 -3.86
CA ALA A 161 22.49 5.87 -4.67
C ALA A 161 21.75 4.60 -4.16
N THR A 162 21.71 4.38 -2.84
CA THR A 162 20.92 3.30 -2.23
C THR A 162 19.43 3.46 -2.52
N GLN A 163 18.88 4.67 -2.35
CA GLN A 163 17.49 4.99 -2.65
C GLN A 163 17.15 4.69 -4.12
N SER A 164 17.92 5.22 -5.06
CA SER A 164 17.68 5.02 -6.49
C SER A 164 17.86 3.58 -6.96
N THR A 165 18.67 2.79 -6.25
CA THR A 165 18.88 1.37 -6.61
C THR A 165 17.77 0.46 -6.07
N HIS A 166 17.37 0.66 -4.81
CA HIS A 166 16.51 -0.28 -4.08
C HIS A 166 15.08 0.23 -3.84
N PHE A 167 14.88 1.54 -3.85
CA PHE A 167 13.65 2.24 -3.44
C PHE A 167 13.27 3.33 -4.45
N LYS A 168 13.33 3.00 -5.74
CA LYS A 168 13.23 3.99 -6.83
C LYS A 168 11.82 4.51 -7.14
N GLU A 169 10.80 3.70 -6.87
CA GLU A 169 9.42 4.07 -7.18
C GLU A 169 9.00 5.36 -6.45
N ASP A 170 8.15 6.18 -7.08
CA ASP A 170 7.70 7.46 -6.53
C ASP A 170 6.91 7.33 -5.21
N TRP A 171 6.47 6.12 -4.87
CA TRP A 171 5.80 5.82 -3.61
C TRP A 171 6.72 5.23 -2.53
N HIS A 172 8.02 5.07 -2.82
CA HIS A 172 8.98 4.67 -1.80
C HIS A 172 9.47 5.86 -0.98
N PHE A 173 9.71 5.61 0.30
CA PHE A 173 10.17 6.59 1.27
C PHE A 173 11.53 6.24 1.88
N ALA A 174 12.21 7.25 2.40
CA ALA A 174 13.40 7.11 3.24
C ALA A 174 13.28 7.98 4.49
N ILE A 175 13.81 7.52 5.61
CA ILE A 175 13.91 8.29 6.84
C ILE A 175 15.37 8.36 7.30
N VAL A 176 15.85 9.57 7.56
CA VAL A 176 17.16 9.79 8.20
C VAL A 176 16.94 10.29 9.62
N LEU A 177 17.50 9.59 10.60
CA LEU A 177 17.34 9.90 12.03
C LEU A 177 18.69 10.21 12.67
N ASN A 178 18.74 11.15 13.62
CA ASN A 178 19.86 11.27 14.55
C ASN A 178 19.36 11.00 15.97
N PRO A 179 19.67 9.82 16.56
CA PRO A 179 19.19 9.44 17.87
C PRO A 179 19.77 10.29 19.02
N HIS A 180 20.91 10.95 18.81
CA HIS A 180 21.58 11.77 19.82
C HIS A 180 21.11 13.24 19.80
N ARG A 181 20.73 13.73 18.62
CA ARG A 181 20.23 15.11 18.43
C ARG A 181 18.71 15.21 18.46
N LEU A 182 18.00 14.07 18.47
CA LEU A 182 16.54 13.99 18.48
C LEU A 182 15.89 14.67 17.28
N ILE A 183 16.55 14.58 16.12
CA ILE A 183 16.08 15.15 14.85
C ILE A 183 15.95 14.04 13.82
N TRP A 184 15.00 14.23 12.91
CA TRP A 184 14.78 13.30 11.80
C TRP A 184 14.18 14.03 10.59
N ARG A 185 14.33 13.44 9.41
CA ARG A 185 13.74 13.89 8.14
C ARG A 185 13.20 12.72 7.32
N ALA A 186 12.21 13.01 6.49
CA ALA A 186 11.64 12.06 5.55
C ALA A 186 11.89 12.52 4.10
N PHE A 187 12.05 11.55 3.21
CA PHE A 187 12.32 11.75 1.78
C PHE A 187 11.51 10.73 0.97
N TRP A 188 11.32 10.98 -0.32
CA TRP A 188 10.59 10.08 -1.21
C TRP A 188 11.19 9.99 -2.63
N GLY A 189 10.84 8.91 -3.32
CA GLY A 189 11.16 8.66 -4.72
C GLY A 189 12.64 8.41 -4.99
N GLU A 190 12.97 8.13 -6.25
CA GLU A 190 14.34 7.81 -6.70
C GLU A 190 15.39 8.84 -6.28
N ARG A 191 15.01 10.13 -6.29
CA ARG A 191 15.91 11.26 -6.01
C ARG A 191 15.95 11.67 -4.55
N ALA A 192 15.28 10.92 -3.66
CA ALA A 192 15.17 11.24 -2.23
C ALA A 192 14.77 12.70 -1.99
N ILE A 193 13.64 13.11 -2.57
CA ILE A 193 13.12 14.47 -2.44
C ILE A 193 12.57 14.63 -1.01
N PRO A 194 12.89 15.70 -0.27
CA PRO A 194 12.37 15.90 1.08
C PRO A 194 10.84 15.97 1.10
N CYS A 195 10.21 15.36 2.10
CA CYS A 195 8.77 15.44 2.36
C CYS A 195 8.44 15.55 3.86
N LYS A 196 7.16 15.79 4.15
CA LYS A 196 6.67 15.80 5.53
C LYS A 196 6.51 14.38 6.05
N GLY A 197 7.03 14.15 7.25
CA GLY A 197 6.83 12.93 8.02
C GLY A 197 6.13 13.23 9.33
N TYR A 198 5.32 12.31 9.83
CA TYR A 198 4.69 12.40 11.14
C TYR A 198 4.70 11.06 11.87
N PHE A 199 4.92 11.10 13.18
CA PHE A 199 4.53 9.99 14.05
C PHE A 199 3.05 10.12 14.38
N ILE A 200 2.31 9.01 14.38
CA ILE A 200 0.86 9.00 14.60
C ILE A 200 0.45 7.96 15.65
N SER A 201 -0.55 8.30 16.46
CA SER A 201 -1.16 7.40 17.45
C SER A 201 -2.48 6.77 16.99
N GLY A 202 -2.96 7.15 15.81
CA GLY A 202 -4.17 6.59 15.20
C GLY A 202 -4.95 7.61 14.38
N LEU A 203 -6.11 7.18 13.89
CA LEU A 203 -7.05 7.99 13.11
C LEU A 203 -7.88 8.90 14.03
N GLN A 204 -8.10 10.15 13.62
CA GLN A 204 -9.08 11.03 14.25
C GLN A 204 -10.50 10.62 13.83
N SER A 205 -11.38 10.46 14.81
CA SER A 205 -12.75 9.96 14.60
C SER A 205 -13.69 10.92 13.87
N SER A 206 -13.23 12.12 13.48
CA SER A 206 -14.03 13.14 12.78
C SER A 206 -14.23 12.81 11.29
N LYS A 207 -14.77 11.60 11.01
CA LYS A 207 -15.56 11.15 9.82
C LYS A 207 -15.37 9.64 9.56
N ILE A 208 -15.55 8.79 10.59
CA ILE A 208 -15.63 7.33 10.36
C ILE A 208 -16.92 6.95 9.56
N ASN A 209 -17.92 7.83 9.46
CA ASN A 209 -19.21 7.50 8.85
C ASN A 209 -19.31 7.61 7.31
N HIS A 210 -18.23 7.81 6.55
CA HIS A 210 -18.33 7.89 5.07
C HIS A 210 -17.54 6.84 4.30
N ILE A 211 -16.48 6.27 4.87
CA ILE A 211 -15.66 5.26 4.16
C ILE A 211 -16.37 3.89 4.14
N GLN A 212 -17.13 3.54 5.18
CA GLN A 212 -17.88 2.28 5.21
C GLN A 212 -19.16 2.28 4.36
N GLN A 213 -19.74 3.45 4.06
CA GLN A 213 -20.96 3.50 3.24
C GLN A 213 -20.69 3.48 1.73
N GLN A 214 -19.52 3.94 1.27
CA GLN A 214 -19.18 3.89 -0.16
C GLN A 214 -18.80 2.48 -0.63
N THR A 215 -18.13 1.66 0.19
CA THR A 215 -17.78 0.28 -0.19
C THR A 215 -18.99 -0.65 -0.26
N LEU A 216 -20.06 -0.38 0.51
CA LEU A 216 -21.29 -1.18 0.47
C LEU A 216 -22.25 -0.78 -0.67
N GLN A 217 -22.16 0.45 -1.19
CA GLN A 217 -23.05 0.92 -2.26
C GLN A 217 -22.57 0.56 -3.67
N GLU A 218 -21.29 0.22 -3.86
CA GLU A 218 -20.77 -0.22 -5.17
C GLU A 218 -20.95 -1.74 -5.44
N GLN A 219 -21.49 -2.50 -4.48
CA GLN A 219 -21.80 -3.93 -4.66
C GLN A 219 -23.28 -4.24 -4.95
N GLU A 220 -24.17 -3.26 -4.96
CA GLU A 220 -25.57 -3.45 -5.39
C GLU A 220 -25.77 -2.99 -6.84
N VAL A 221 -25.32 -3.80 -7.79
CA VAL A 221 -25.86 -3.76 -9.17
C VAL A 221 -27.17 -4.55 -9.17
N PRO A 222 -28.31 -3.98 -9.62
CA PRO A 222 -29.56 -4.74 -9.69
C PRO A 222 -29.44 -5.81 -10.76
N ASN A 223 -29.51 -7.08 -10.34
CA ASN A 223 -29.68 -8.22 -11.21
C ASN A 223 -31.09 -8.15 -11.83
N ARG A 224 -31.23 -7.48 -12.98
CA ARG A 224 -32.44 -7.55 -13.80
C ARG A 224 -32.34 -8.76 -14.71
N SER A 225 -32.56 -9.94 -14.15
CA SER A 225 -32.90 -11.13 -14.93
C SER A 225 -34.25 -10.88 -15.61
N GLN A 226 -34.26 -10.91 -16.93
CA GLN A 226 -35.48 -11.05 -17.72
C GLN A 226 -35.99 -12.48 -17.52
N GLU A 227 -37.00 -12.65 -16.67
CA GLU A 227 -37.90 -13.80 -16.77
C GLU A 227 -38.83 -13.55 -17.95
N ILE A 228 -38.66 -14.37 -18.99
CA ILE A 228 -39.59 -14.50 -20.09
C ILE A 228 -40.53 -15.61 -19.65
N ASP A 229 -41.73 -15.24 -19.19
CA ASP A 229 -42.81 -16.19 -18.95
C ASP A 229 -43.29 -16.75 -20.29
N VAL A 230 -43.02 -18.03 -20.50
CA VAL A 230 -43.67 -18.86 -21.51
C VAL A 230 -44.76 -19.63 -20.77
N GLU A 231 -45.96 -19.07 -20.70
CA GLU A 231 -47.15 -19.84 -20.33
C GLU A 231 -47.78 -20.45 -21.58
N GLU A 232 -47.69 -21.78 -21.65
CA GLU A 232 -48.45 -22.65 -22.52
C GLU A 232 -49.93 -22.61 -22.15
N GLU A 233 -50.79 -22.03 -23.00
CA GLU A 233 -52.20 -22.37 -23.04
C GLU A 233 -52.50 -23.12 -24.34
N GLN A 234 -52.49 -24.45 -24.26
CA GLN A 234 -53.22 -25.32 -25.19
C GLN A 234 -54.17 -26.20 -24.37
N GLU A 235 -55.35 -26.42 -24.95
CA GLU A 235 -56.46 -27.27 -24.50
C GLU A 235 -57.58 -26.61 -23.66
N SER A 236 -58.59 -26.09 -24.36
CA SER A 236 -59.93 -26.72 -24.29
C SER A 236 -60.83 -26.16 -25.40
N ILE A 237 -61.05 -26.98 -26.44
CA ILE A 237 -62.15 -26.81 -27.38
C ILE A 237 -62.98 -28.09 -27.29
N LEU A 238 -64.13 -28.03 -26.61
CA LEU A 238 -65.28 -28.83 -26.99
C LEU A 238 -66.60 -28.25 -26.44
N GLU A 239 -67.53 -28.07 -27.38
CA GLU A 239 -69.00 -28.08 -27.25
C GLU A 239 -69.72 -26.91 -26.56
N GLN A 240 -70.42 -26.11 -27.38
CA GLN A 240 -71.88 -26.23 -27.51
C GLN A 240 -72.44 -25.56 -28.79
N SER A 241 -72.86 -26.42 -29.71
CA SER A 241 -74.13 -26.45 -30.48
C SER A 241 -74.78 -25.19 -31.11
N THR A 242 -75.13 -25.40 -32.40
CA THR A 242 -76.31 -24.91 -33.17
C THR A 242 -76.31 -23.44 -33.60
N SER A 243 -76.62 -23.05 -34.85
CA SER A 243 -77.50 -23.62 -35.87
C SER A 243 -77.24 -23.03 -37.27
N GLU A 244 -77.58 -23.84 -38.29
CA GLU A 244 -78.28 -23.44 -39.52
C GLU A 244 -77.56 -22.84 -40.75
N ASN A 245 -77.79 -23.55 -41.87
CA ASN A 245 -78.13 -23.10 -43.22
C ASN A 245 -77.05 -22.98 -44.31
N ASP A 246 -77.01 -24.07 -45.09
CA ASP A 246 -77.42 -24.11 -46.50
C ASP A 246 -76.47 -23.71 -47.65
N VAL A 247 -76.45 -24.64 -48.62
CA VAL A 247 -76.46 -24.43 -50.08
C VAL A 247 -75.13 -24.16 -50.81
N GLU A 248 -74.60 -25.27 -51.33
CA GLU A 248 -74.57 -25.59 -52.77
C GLU A 248 -73.51 -24.96 -53.71
N LYS A 249 -72.84 -25.88 -54.43
CA LYS A 249 -72.46 -25.86 -55.87
C LYS A 249 -71.33 -24.93 -56.37
N LYS A 250 -70.28 -25.65 -56.83
CA LYS A 250 -69.72 -25.66 -58.21
C LYS A 250 -69.02 -24.41 -58.79
N LYS A 251 -67.91 -24.73 -59.48
CA LYS A 251 -67.09 -23.96 -60.43
C LYS A 251 -66.06 -23.07 -59.71
N LYS A 252 -64.77 -23.13 -60.03
CA LYS A 252 -64.14 -23.29 -61.35
C LYS A 252 -62.70 -23.75 -61.17
#